data_AF-A0A1M6TGR8-F1
#
_entry.id   AF-A0A1M6TGR8-F1
#
_cell.length_a   1.000
_cell.length_b   1.000
_cell.length_c   1.000
_cell.angle_alpha   90.00
_cell.angle_beta   90.00
_cell.angle_gamma   90.00
#
_symmetry.space_group_name_H-M   'P 1'
#
loop_
_entity.id
_entity.type
_entity.pdbx_description
1 polymer ?
#
loop_
_entity_poly.entity_id
_entity_poly.type
_entity_poly.pdbx_seq_one_letter_code
_entity_poly.pdbx_strand_id
1 'polypeptide(L)'
;MYAADSLFVDYQMATNALQGIYMLSLKEKNMEKVRMVVKKQEELARFFEMGRYYEASCRLELATMEKDADTVIETVQEMLSTLGDIGNFSRSPLYEHMEFKEMRAEFVEEMRQTLLKSFREGEAYDFLKGDARWKELIA
;
A
#
# COMPACT_ATOMS: atom_id res chain seq x y z
N MET A 1 -12.19 -4.06 -25.46
CA MET A 1 -11.45 -3.65 -24.25
C MET A 1 -10.38 -2.70 -24.72
N TYR A 2 -10.40 -1.45 -24.29
CA TYR A 2 -9.38 -0.47 -24.69
C TYR A 2 -8.06 -0.83 -24.00
N ALA A 3 -6.91 -0.47 -24.60
CA ALA A 3 -5.59 -0.87 -24.08
C ALA A 3 -5.34 -0.41 -22.63
N ALA A 4 -5.86 0.77 -22.25
CA ALA A 4 -5.78 1.28 -20.88
C ALA A 4 -6.62 0.45 -19.88
N ASP A 5 -7.83 0.01 -20.28
CA ASP A 5 -8.65 -0.90 -19.46
C ASP A 5 -7.90 -2.22 -19.20
N SER A 6 -7.25 -2.76 -20.24
CA SER A 6 -6.44 -3.97 -20.12
C SER A 6 -5.28 -3.78 -19.16
N LEU A 7 -4.54 -2.67 -19.26
CA LEU A 7 -3.43 -2.36 -18.34
C LEU A 7 -3.91 -2.27 -16.89
N PHE A 8 -5.02 -1.59 -16.62
CA PHE A 8 -5.55 -1.48 -15.26
C PHE A 8 -5.98 -2.84 -14.70
N VAL A 9 -6.62 -3.69 -15.52
CA VAL A 9 -6.96 -5.07 -15.16
C VAL A 9 -5.71 -5.92 -14.94
N ASP A 10 -4.70 -5.79 -15.80
CA ASP A 10 -3.44 -6.53 -15.72
C ASP A 10 -2.69 -6.19 -14.42
N TYR A 11 -2.69 -4.92 -14.00
CA TYR A 11 -2.16 -4.51 -12.69
C TYR A 11 -2.86 -5.25 -11.55
N GLN A 12 -4.20 -5.31 -11.56
CA GLN A 12 -4.97 -6.02 -10.53
C GLN A 12 -4.68 -7.52 -10.53
N MET A 13 -4.62 -8.14 -11.71
CA MET A 13 -4.31 -9.56 -11.85
C MET A 13 -2.89 -9.89 -11.38
N ALA A 14 -1.90 -9.08 -11.76
CA ALA A 14 -0.52 -9.25 -11.34
C ALA A 14 -0.36 -9.04 -9.82
N THR A 15 -1.02 -8.03 -9.25
CA THR A 15 -1.04 -7.78 -7.79
C THR A 15 -1.60 -9.00 -7.04
N ASN A 16 -2.71 -9.56 -7.50
CA ASN A 16 -3.32 -10.75 -6.89
C ASN A 16 -2.42 -11.99 -7.01
N ALA A 17 -1.78 -12.18 -8.16
CA ALA A 17 -0.84 -13.28 -8.36
C ALA A 17 0.37 -13.17 -7.42
N LEU A 18 0.97 -11.98 -7.31
CA LEU A 18 2.08 -11.72 -6.39
C LEU A 18 1.66 -11.93 -4.94
N GLN A 19 0.44 -11.51 -4.54
CA GLN A 19 -0.08 -11.78 -3.20
C GLN A 19 -0.22 -13.28 -2.93
N GLY A 20 -0.67 -14.07 -3.91
CA GLY A 20 -0.71 -15.52 -3.79
C GLY A 20 0.68 -16.14 -3.56
N ILE A 21 1.69 -15.66 -4.29
CA ILE A 21 3.08 -16.11 -4.12
C ILE A 21 3.64 -15.68 -2.76
N TYR A 22 3.33 -14.46 -2.30
CA TYR A 22 3.71 -13.97 -0.97
C TYR A 22 3.19 -14.90 0.13
N MET A 23 1.89 -15.22 0.11
CA MET A 23 1.26 -16.11 1.10
C MET A 23 1.84 -17.53 1.08
N LEU A 24 2.10 -18.08 -0.11
CA LEU A 24 2.77 -19.39 -0.24
C LEU A 24 4.19 -19.36 0.33
N SER A 25 4.94 -18.29 0.05
CA SER A 25 6.32 -18.14 0.52
C SER A 25 6.38 -17.97 2.04
N LEU A 26 5.42 -17.27 2.64
CA LEU A 26 5.24 -17.20 4.10
C LEU A 26 4.96 -18.59 4.71
N LYS A 27 4.06 -19.37 4.10
CA LYS A 27 3.75 -20.73 4.56
C LYS A 27 4.97 -21.65 4.50
N GLU A 28 5.80 -21.49 3.48
CA GLU A 28 7.07 -22.20 3.31
C GLU A 28 8.20 -21.65 4.21
N LYS A 29 7.96 -20.56 4.95
CA LYS A 29 8.97 -19.82 5.74
C LYS A 29 10.17 -19.35 4.90
N ASN A 30 9.97 -19.15 3.60
CA ASN A 30 11.00 -18.68 2.69
C ASN A 30 11.07 -17.14 2.71
N MET A 31 11.70 -16.59 3.75
CA MET A 31 11.74 -15.14 3.97
C MET A 31 12.51 -14.37 2.90
N GLU A 32 13.51 -14.99 2.26
CA GLU A 32 14.20 -14.40 1.11
C GLU A 32 13.21 -14.15 -0.05
N LYS A 33 12.37 -15.15 -0.34
CA LYS A 33 11.33 -15.03 -1.37
C LYS A 33 10.23 -14.05 -0.98
N VAL A 34 9.85 -14.00 0.29
CA VAL A 34 8.88 -13.00 0.81
C VAL A 34 9.37 -11.57 0.52
N ARG A 35 10.62 -11.25 0.89
CA ARG A 35 11.23 -9.93 0.63
C ARG A 35 11.34 -9.63 -0.86
N MET A 36 11.71 -10.64 -1.66
CA MET A 36 11.75 -10.51 -3.12
C MET A 36 10.37 -10.15 -3.69
N VAL A 37 9.30 -10.80 -3.23
CA VAL A 37 7.92 -10.56 -3.72
C VAL A 37 7.43 -9.17 -3.32
N VAL A 38 7.68 -8.72 -2.09
CA VAL A 38 7.32 -7.35 -1.65
C VAL A 38 7.99 -6.29 -2.55
N LYS A 39 9.28 -6.47 -2.87
CA LYS A 39 9.97 -5.59 -3.82
C LYS A 39 9.32 -5.61 -5.21
N LYS A 40 8.85 -6.78 -5.67
CA LYS A 40 8.13 -6.90 -6.95
C LYS A 40 6.77 -6.21 -6.93
N GLN A 41 6.06 -6.22 -5.81
CA GLN A 41 4.79 -5.50 -5.66
C GLN A 41 5.01 -3.97 -5.72
N GLU A 42 6.06 -3.46 -5.07
CA GLU A 42 6.44 -2.04 -5.17
C GLU A 42 6.82 -1.64 -6.61
N GLU A 43 7.70 -2.43 -7.25
CA GLU A 43 8.10 -2.21 -8.65
C GLU A 43 6.88 -2.25 -9.60
N LEU A 44 5.92 -3.14 -9.35
CA LEU A 44 4.69 -3.25 -10.13
C LEU A 44 3.82 -1.99 -10.00
N ALA A 45 3.58 -1.52 -8.76
CA ALA A 45 2.80 -0.29 -8.52
C ALA A 45 3.43 0.92 -9.21
N ARG A 46 4.76 1.02 -9.19
CA ARG A 46 5.51 2.07 -9.90
C ARG A 46 5.41 1.95 -11.41
N PHE A 47 5.58 0.74 -11.94
CA PHE A 47 5.50 0.48 -13.39
C PHE A 47 4.12 0.84 -13.97
N PHE A 48 3.06 0.57 -13.22
CA PHE A 48 1.69 0.91 -13.59
C PHE A 48 1.26 2.32 -13.14
N GLU A 49 2.19 3.16 -12.66
CA GLU A 49 1.92 4.55 -12.24
C GLU A 49 0.76 4.68 -11.24
N MET A 50 0.59 3.70 -10.35
CA MET A 50 -0.54 3.66 -9.41
C MET A 50 -0.44 4.72 -8.30
N GLY A 51 0.76 5.29 -8.11
CA GLY A 51 1.00 6.38 -7.19
C GLY A 51 1.60 5.92 -5.86
N ARG A 52 2.16 6.91 -5.13
CA ARG A 52 3.00 6.67 -3.96
C ARG A 52 2.32 5.95 -2.80
N TYR A 53 1.01 6.16 -2.62
CA TYR A 53 0.25 5.43 -1.61
C TYR A 53 0.35 3.92 -1.82
N TYR A 54 0.17 3.46 -3.07
CA TYR A 54 0.22 2.05 -3.42
C TYR A 54 1.64 1.49 -3.33
N GLU A 55 2.64 2.24 -3.81
CA GLU A 55 4.05 1.87 -3.66
C GLU A 55 4.46 1.67 -2.19
N ALA A 56 4.05 2.60 -1.31
CA ALA A 56 4.34 2.50 0.12
C ALA A 56 3.63 1.32 0.78
N SER A 57 2.34 1.14 0.49
CA SER A 57 1.49 0.13 1.14
C SER A 57 2.03 -1.31 1.02
N CYS A 58 2.77 -1.62 -0.05
CA CYS A 58 3.35 -2.95 -0.27
C CYS A 58 4.32 -3.40 0.84
N ARG A 59 4.98 -2.46 1.53
CA ARG A 59 6.02 -2.76 2.52
C ARG A 59 5.47 -3.00 3.94
N LEU A 60 4.26 -2.49 4.22
CA LEU A 60 3.73 -2.39 5.58
C LEU A 60 3.56 -3.75 6.27
N GLU A 61 2.98 -4.73 5.56
CA GLU A 61 2.67 -6.04 6.14
C GLU A 61 3.96 -6.75 6.59
N LEU A 62 4.94 -6.82 5.71
CA LEU A 62 6.22 -7.45 6.00
C LEU A 62 6.97 -6.75 7.13
N ALA A 63 7.06 -5.42 7.11
CA ALA A 63 7.74 -4.66 8.15
C ALA A 63 7.07 -4.87 9.52
N THR A 64 5.74 -4.94 9.55
CA THR A 64 4.97 -5.23 10.77
C THR A 64 5.24 -6.65 11.27
N MET A 65 5.30 -7.64 10.37
CA MET A 65 5.64 -9.02 10.73
C MET A 65 7.06 -9.17 11.28
N GLU A 66 8.02 -8.44 10.70
CA GLU A 66 9.42 -8.43 11.13
C GLU A 66 9.66 -7.55 12.37
N LYS A 67 8.62 -6.83 12.83
CA LYS A 67 8.70 -5.82 13.91
C LYS A 67 9.77 -4.76 13.64
N ASP A 68 9.95 -4.40 12.37
CA ASP A 68 10.82 -3.31 11.94
C ASP A 68 10.11 -1.98 12.18
N ALA A 69 10.42 -1.36 13.32
CA ALA A 69 9.74 -0.14 13.75
C ALA A 69 9.98 1.03 12.81
N ASP A 70 11.21 1.20 12.31
CA ASP A 70 11.57 2.32 11.46
C ASP A 70 10.83 2.22 10.12
N THR A 71 10.87 1.04 9.49
CA THR A 71 10.18 0.83 8.21
C THR A 71 8.65 0.98 8.35
N VAL A 72 8.04 0.51 9.45
CA VAL A 72 6.60 0.70 9.67
C VAL A 72 6.24 2.18 9.82
N ILE A 73 6.98 2.93 10.64
CA ILE A 73 6.72 4.36 10.87
C ILE A 73 6.87 5.14 9.55
N GLU A 74 7.96 4.91 8.82
CA GLU A 74 8.20 5.55 7.52
C GLU A 74 7.09 5.22 6.51
N THR A 75 6.68 3.96 6.44
CA THR A 75 5.63 3.51 5.50
C THR A 75 4.28 4.12 5.84
N VAL A 76 3.87 4.12 7.11
CA VAL A 76 2.59 4.70 7.54
C VAL A 76 2.59 6.21 7.32
N GLN A 77 3.70 6.89 7.59
CA GLN A 77 3.83 8.32 7.31
C GLN A 77 3.69 8.61 5.81
N GLU A 78 4.35 7.84 4.95
CA GLU A 78 4.23 7.99 3.50
C GLU A 78 2.77 7.77 3.04
N MET A 79 2.12 6.69 3.51
CA MET A 79 0.71 6.41 3.21
C MET A 79 -0.22 7.56 3.63
N LEU A 80 -0.09 8.07 4.85
CA LEU A 80 -0.93 9.16 5.35
C LEU A 80 -0.66 10.49 4.63
N SER A 81 0.58 10.77 4.24
CA SER A 81 0.94 12.00 3.52
C SER A 81 0.47 11.99 2.07
N THR A 82 0.37 10.82 1.46
CA THR A 82 0.02 10.63 0.04
C THR A 82 -1.46 10.28 -0.18
N LEU A 83 -2.24 10.14 0.89
CA LEU A 83 -3.64 9.73 0.81
C LEU A 83 -4.52 10.73 0.02
N GLY A 84 -4.21 12.03 0.09
CA GLY A 84 -4.90 13.05 -0.72
C GLY A 84 -4.73 12.86 -2.22
N ASP A 85 -3.65 12.17 -2.61
CA ASP A 85 -3.27 11.90 -4.00
C ASP A 85 -3.55 10.45 -4.41
N ILE A 86 -4.26 9.67 -3.58
CA ILE A 86 -4.49 8.23 -3.82
C ILE A 86 -5.19 7.95 -5.16
N GLY A 87 -5.99 8.89 -5.67
CA GLY A 87 -6.66 8.78 -6.96
C GLY A 87 -5.86 9.35 -8.14
N ASN A 88 -4.67 9.93 -7.94
CA ASN A 88 -3.97 10.67 -8.98
C ASN A 88 -3.48 9.80 -10.15
N PHE A 89 -3.38 8.48 -9.98
CA PHE A 89 -3.10 7.57 -11.10
C PHE A 89 -4.14 7.72 -12.23
N SER A 90 -5.39 8.07 -11.90
CA SER A 90 -6.44 8.36 -12.90
C SER A 90 -6.12 9.52 -13.84
N ARG A 91 -5.13 10.36 -13.48
CA ARG A 91 -4.67 11.51 -14.26
C ARG A 91 -3.37 11.22 -15.02
N SER A 92 -2.81 10.01 -14.91
CA SER A 92 -1.63 9.62 -15.69
C SER A 92 -1.98 9.54 -17.18
N PRO A 93 -1.09 9.97 -18.08
CA PRO A 93 -1.22 9.72 -19.52
C PRO A 93 -1.44 8.24 -19.88
N LEU A 94 -0.97 7.31 -19.02
CA LEU A 94 -1.15 5.87 -19.21
C LEU A 94 -2.63 5.46 -19.22
N TYR A 95 -3.47 6.20 -18.50
CA TYR A 95 -4.89 5.91 -18.32
C TYR A 95 -5.81 7.01 -18.92
N GLU A 96 -5.30 7.86 -19.81
CA GLU A 96 -6.03 9.02 -20.36
C GLU A 96 -7.34 8.66 -21.09
N HIS A 97 -7.48 7.41 -21.54
CA HIS A 97 -8.67 6.91 -22.23
C HIS A 97 -9.70 6.26 -21.30
N MET A 98 -9.43 6.23 -19.99
CA MET A 98 -10.35 5.66 -18.99
C MET A 98 -11.14 6.76 -18.30
N GLU A 99 -12.43 6.50 -18.05
CA GLU A 99 -13.25 7.36 -17.22
C GLU A 99 -13.23 6.87 -15.77
N PHE A 100 -12.59 7.65 -14.90
CA PHE A 100 -12.60 7.41 -13.46
C PHE A 100 -13.62 8.30 -12.77
N LYS A 101 -14.24 7.77 -11.71
CA LYS A 101 -15.03 8.60 -10.80
C LYS A 101 -14.07 9.42 -9.93
N GLU A 102 -14.29 10.73 -9.87
CA GLU A 102 -13.53 11.57 -8.95
C GLU A 102 -13.72 11.11 -7.50
N MET A 103 -12.61 11.09 -6.78
CA MET A 103 -12.64 10.78 -5.36
C MET A 103 -13.09 12.02 -4.59
N ARG A 104 -14.21 11.89 -3.89
CA ARG A 104 -14.75 12.96 -3.05
C ARG A 104 -13.83 13.19 -1.85
N ALA A 105 -13.63 14.45 -1.46
CA ALA A 105 -12.78 14.80 -0.32
C ALA A 105 -13.25 14.13 0.98
N GLU A 106 -14.57 13.98 1.16
CA GLU A 106 -15.16 13.28 2.30
C GLU A 106 -14.74 11.80 2.34
N PHE A 107 -14.63 11.15 1.18
CA PHE A 107 -14.21 9.75 1.10
C PHE A 107 -12.72 9.58 1.47
N VAL A 108 -11.86 10.51 1.03
CA VAL A 108 -10.45 10.51 1.44
C VAL A 108 -10.31 10.68 2.95
N GLU A 109 -11.12 11.56 3.55
CA GLU A 109 -11.11 11.75 5.00
C GLU A 109 -11.64 10.52 5.75
N GLU A 110 -12.71 9.89 5.27
CA GLU A 110 -13.20 8.61 5.82
C GLU A 110 -12.13 7.51 5.77
N MET A 111 -11.37 7.43 4.67
CA MET A 111 -10.24 6.51 4.55
C MET A 111 -9.13 6.83 5.56
N ARG A 112 -8.79 8.11 5.74
CA ARG A 112 -7.79 8.55 6.73
C ARG A 112 -8.18 8.11 8.13
N GLN A 113 -9.42 8.38 8.53
CA GLN A 113 -9.91 8.03 9.86
C GLN A 113 -9.95 6.51 10.06
N THR A 114 -10.31 5.75 9.01
CA THR A 114 -10.29 4.28 9.04
C THR A 114 -8.87 3.75 9.24
N LEU A 115 -7.89 4.26 8.50
CA LEU A 115 -6.48 3.87 8.65
C LEU A 115 -5.95 4.19 10.05
N LEU A 116 -6.15 5.42 10.52
CA LEU A 116 -5.73 5.84 11.86
C LEU A 116 -6.35 4.96 12.95
N LYS A 117 -7.64 4.63 12.82
CA LYS A 117 -8.31 3.70 13.74
C LYS A 117 -7.66 2.32 13.72
N SER A 118 -7.39 1.76 12.54
CA SER A 118 -6.70 0.47 12.41
C SER A 118 -5.30 0.48 13.04
N PHE A 119 -4.55 1.57 12.91
CA PHE A 119 -3.22 1.70 13.52
C PHE A 119 -3.27 1.84 15.05
N ARG A 120 -4.29 2.52 15.58
CA ARG A 120 -4.50 2.69 17.03
C ARG A 120 -4.96 1.41 17.72
N GLU A 121 -5.88 0.68 17.08
CA GLU A 121 -6.57 -0.47 17.68
C GLU A 121 -5.93 -1.82 17.30
N GLY A 122 -5.10 -1.86 16.26
CA GLY A 122 -4.52 -3.10 15.75
C GLY A 122 -3.41 -3.67 16.65
N GLU A 123 -3.62 -4.89 17.15
CA GLU A 123 -2.62 -5.63 17.97
C GLU A 123 -1.28 -5.84 17.25
N ALA A 124 -1.30 -5.84 15.91
CA ALA A 124 -0.10 -5.96 15.09
C ALA A 124 0.93 -4.84 15.36
N TYR A 125 0.49 -3.68 15.85
CA TYR A 125 1.32 -2.51 16.14
C TYR A 125 1.67 -2.36 17.62
N ASP A 126 1.37 -3.36 18.47
CA ASP A 126 1.63 -3.31 19.90
C ASP A 126 3.09 -3.07 20.25
N PHE A 127 4.01 -3.55 19.40
CA PHE A 127 5.45 -3.34 19.56
C PHE A 127 5.88 -1.87 19.42
N LEU A 128 5.02 -1.01 18.85
CA LEU A 128 5.26 0.43 18.66
C LEU A 128 4.66 1.31 19.77
N LYS A 129 3.88 0.74 20.72
CA LYS A 129 3.20 1.52 21.78
C LYS A 129 4.15 2.35 22.66
N GLY A 130 5.44 2.01 22.69
CA GLY A 130 6.48 2.76 23.40
C GLY A 130 7.12 3.89 22.58
N ASP A 131 7.02 3.86 21.25
CA ASP A 131 7.72 4.78 20.35
C ASP A 131 7.00 6.14 20.27
N ALA A 132 7.73 7.23 20.51
CA ALA A 132 7.18 8.57 20.49
C ALA A 132 6.76 9.02 19.08
N ARG A 133 7.54 8.63 18.05
CA ARG A 133 7.25 8.96 16.64
C ARG A 133 5.95 8.30 16.20
N TRP A 134 5.74 7.06 16.62
CA TRP A 134 4.49 6.34 16.34
C TRP A 134 3.29 7.05 16.97
N LYS A 135 3.37 7.41 18.26
CA LYS A 135 2.27 8.10 18.97
C LYS A 135 1.90 9.43 18.32
N GLU A 136 2.89 10.21 17.88
CA GLU A 136 2.64 11.47 17.17
C GLU A 136 2.00 11.22 15.81
N LEU A 137 2.47 10.20 15.08
CA LEU A 137 1.97 9.87 13.75
C LEU A 137 0.49 9.44 13.74
N ILE A 138 0.07 8.72 14.78
CA ILE A 138 -1.31 8.22 14.90
C ILE A 138 -2.17 9.04 15.88
N ALA A 139 -1.70 10.19 16.37
CA ALA A 139 -2.47 11.06 17.26
C ALA A 139 -3.79 11.52 16.60
#